data_AF-A0A6J0KED2-F1
#
_entry.id   AF-A0A6J0KED2-F1
#
_cell.length_a   1.000
_cell.length_b   1.000
_cell.length_c   1.000
_cell.angle_alpha   90.00
_cell.angle_beta   90.00
_cell.angle_gamma   90.00
#
_symmetry.space_group_name_H-M   'P 1'
#
loop_
_entity.id
_entity.type
_entity.pdbx_description
1 polymer ?
#
loop_
_entity_poly.entity_id
_entity_poly.type
_entity_poly.pdbx_seq_one_letter_code
_entity_poly.pdbx_strand_id
1 'polypeptide(L)' 'MVFSLICIPTISGEIKKCGMKCYSTPECNTTCIHEGYEKGICLQNDYGSLDCCCQGNLRSNHVDSPI' A
#
# COMPACT_ATOMS: atom_id res chain seq x y z
N MET A 1 15.45 -35.31 6.28
CA MET A 1 14.05 -34.87 6.08
C MET A 1 13.90 -33.54 6.81
N VAL A 2 14.13 -32.43 6.13
CA VAL A 2 13.97 -31.10 6.72
C VAL A 2 12.66 -30.53 6.20
N PHE A 3 11.76 -30.23 7.12
CA PHE A 3 10.45 -29.65 6.85
C PHE A 3 10.64 -28.31 6.15
N SER A 4 10.17 -28.20 4.90
CA SER A 4 9.97 -26.94 4.22
C SER A 4 8.93 -26.14 4.99
N LEU A 5 9.37 -25.29 5.91
CA LEU A 5 8.58 -24.19 6.45
C LEU A 5 8.36 -23.23 5.28
N ILE A 6 7.26 -23.45 4.56
CA ILE A 6 6.73 -22.52 3.58
C ILE A 6 6.30 -21.28 4.39
N CYS A 7 7.24 -20.36 4.57
CA CYS A 7 6.93 -19.00 5.01
C CYS A 7 6.16 -18.35 3.85
N ILE A 8 4.84 -18.49 3.88
CA ILE A 8 3.93 -17.69 3.07
C ILE A 8 4.28 -16.24 3.41
N PRO A 9 4.70 -15.40 2.44
CA PRO A 9 4.86 -13.99 2.74
C PRO A 9 3.47 -13.47 3.08
N THR A 10 3.26 -13.16 4.35
CA THR A 10 2.13 -12.35 4.80
C THR A 10 2.30 -11.02 4.08
N ILE A 11 1.62 -10.85 2.95
CA ILE A 11 1.50 -9.57 2.25
C ILE A 11 0.60 -8.71 3.13
N SER A 12 1.14 -8.25 4.26
CA SER A 12 0.53 -7.23 5.08
C SER A 12 0.74 -5.94 4.30
N GLY A 13 -0.26 -5.56 3.51
CA GLY A 13 -0.30 -4.28 2.83
C GLY A 13 -0.34 -3.17 3.88
N GLU A 14 0.82 -2.75 4.35
CA GLU A 14 0.92 -1.72 5.38
C GLU A 14 0.50 -0.39 4.74
N ILE A 15 -0.51 0.24 5.34
CA ILE A 15 -0.92 1.60 4.96
C ILE A 15 0.16 2.53 5.48
N LYS A 16 1.01 3.02 4.58
CA LYS A 16 2.21 3.78 4.97
C LYS A 16 1.99 5.28 5.00
N LYS A 17 0.97 5.81 4.32
CA LYS A 17 0.77 7.25 4.19
C LYS A 17 -0.72 7.58 4.08
N CYS A 18 -1.25 8.23 5.12
CA CYS A 18 -2.60 8.81 5.18
C CYS A 18 -2.50 10.27 5.60
N GLY A 19 -3.39 11.12 5.10
CA GLY A 19 -3.44 12.54 5.48
C GLY A 19 -3.45 13.52 4.31
N MET A 20 -3.60 13.03 3.08
CA MET A 20 -3.95 13.88 1.94
C MET A 20 -5.46 13.98 1.82
N LYS A 21 -5.99 15.16 1.52
CA LYS A 21 -7.45 15.33 1.32
C LYS A 21 -7.91 14.53 0.10
N CYS A 22 -8.84 13.61 0.30
CA CYS A 22 -9.38 12.76 -0.76
C CYS A 22 -10.62 13.40 -1.39
N TYR A 23 -10.53 13.76 -2.67
CA TYR A 23 -11.67 14.21 -3.46
C TYR A 23 -12.32 13.05 -4.22
N SER A 24 -11.47 12.18 -4.79
CA SER A 24 -11.88 11.01 -5.55
C SER A 24 -10.92 9.84 -5.30
N THR A 25 -11.46 8.64 -5.05
CA THR A 25 -10.66 7.40 -4.95
C THR A 25 -9.76 7.14 -6.16
N PRO A 26 -10.20 7.30 -7.43
CA PRO A 26 -9.33 7.07 -8.59
C PRO A 26 -8.16 8.07 -8.70
N GLU A 27 -8.36 9.32 -8.29
CA GLU A 27 -7.29 10.34 -8.28
C GLU A 27 -6.25 10.06 -7.19
N CYS A 28 -6.73 9.71 -5.99
CA CYS A 28 -5.89 9.24 -4.89
C CYS A 28 -5.07 8.01 -5.29
N ASN A 29 -5.73 7.01 -5.92
CA ASN A 29 -5.09 5.80 -6.38
C ASN A 29 -3.99 6.08 -7.41
N THR A 30 -4.29 6.91 -8.42
CA THR A 30 -3.30 7.28 -9.45
C THR A 30 -2.10 8.00 -8.84
N THR A 31 -2.33 8.91 -7.89
CA THR A 31 -1.26 9.62 -7.19
C THR A 31 -0.40 8.66 -6.36
N CYS A 32 -1.03 7.77 -5.59
CA CYS A 32 -0.32 6.75 -4.83
C CYS A 32 0.51 5.82 -5.74
N ILE A 33 -0.04 5.38 -6.87
CA ILE A 33 0.69 4.56 -7.85
C ILE A 33 1.88 5.32 -8.43
N HIS A 34 1.69 6.59 -8.77
CA HIS A 34 2.74 7.46 -9.31
C HIS A 34 3.88 7.68 -8.28
N GLU A 35 3.56 7.71 -6.99
CA GLU A 35 4.53 7.79 -5.90
C GLU A 35 5.25 6.45 -5.61
N GLY A 36 4.80 5.35 -6.21
CA GLY A 36 5.38 4.01 -6.02
C GLY A 36 4.67 3.15 -4.97
N TYR A 37 3.40 3.42 -4.68
CA TYR A 37 2.54 2.57 -3.86
C TYR A 37 1.69 1.64 -4.74
N GLU A 38 1.15 0.55 -4.18
CA GLU A 38 0.35 -0.40 -4.97
C GLU A 38 -1.08 0.10 -5.22
N LYS A 39 -1.67 0.78 -4.23
CA LYS A 39 -3.02 1.35 -4.36
C LYS A 39 -3.23 2.54 -3.43
N GLY A 40 -4.19 3.39 -3.77
CA GLY A 40 -4.70 4.47 -2.92
C GLY A 40 -6.18 4.30 -2.65
N ILE A 41 -6.60 4.50 -1.40
CA ILE A 41 -8.00 4.44 -0.97
C ILE A 41 -8.39 5.72 -0.24
N CYS A 42 -9.63 6.18 -0.41
CA CYS A 42 -10.19 7.23 0.44
C CYS A 42 -10.79 6.58 1.68
N LEU A 43 -10.34 6.98 2.87
CA LEU A 43 -10.92 6.59 4.16
C LEU A 43 -11.51 7.82 4.83
N GLN A 44 -12.69 7.68 5.42
CA GLN A 44 -13.26 8.74 6.24
C GLN A 44 -12.56 8.75 7.60
N ASN A 45 -12.13 9.94 8.04
CA ASN A 45 -11.59 10.15 9.37
C ASN A 45 -12.71 10.43 10.40
N ASP A 46 -12.38 10.38 11.70
CA ASP A 46 -13.32 10.67 12.79
C ASP A 46 -13.96 12.07 12.73
N TYR A 47 -13.38 13.00 11.96
CA TYR A 47 -13.89 14.34 11.73
C TYR A 47 -14.85 14.42 10.53
N GLY A 48 -15.18 13.29 9.89
CA GLY A 48 -16.08 13.22 8.73
C GLY A 48 -15.45 13.65 7.40
N SER A 49 -14.14 13.93 7.37
CA SER A 49 -13.41 14.25 6.15
C SER A 49 -12.85 12.97 5.50
N LEU A 50 -12.75 12.96 4.17
CA LEU A 50 -12.12 11.86 3.44
C LEU A 50 -10.62 12.14 3.30
N ASP A 51 -9.81 11.20 3.78
CA ASP A 51 -8.36 11.18 3.66
C ASP A 51 -7.91 10.08 2.68
N CYS A 52 -7.01 10.43 1.79
CA CYS A 52 -6.34 9.56 0.85
C CYS A 52 -5.22 8.80 1.59
N CYS A 53 -5.29 7.48 1.49
CA CYS A 53 -4.39 6.54 2.13
C CYS A 53 -3.74 5.65 1.08
N CYS A 54 -2.42 5.71 0.98
CA CYS A 54 -1.64 4.84 0.10
C CYS A 54 -1.25 3.55 0.83
N GLN A 55 -1.53 2.42 0.21
CA GLN A 55 -1.21 1.08 0.70
C GLN A 55 -0.26 0.36 -0.26
N GLY A 56 0.67 -0.42 0.31
CA GLY A 56 1.63 -1.23 -0.44
C GLY A 56 2.83 -0.42 -0.91
N ASN A 57 4.00 -1.03 -0.96
CA ASN A 57 5.23 -0.37 -1.39
C ASN A 57 5.80 -1.16 -2.57
N LEU A 58 5.66 -0.63 -3.79
CA LEU A 58 6.22 -1.26 -4.99
C LEU A 58 7.75 -1.36 -4.92
N ARG A 59 8.43 -0.45 -4.18
CA ARG A 59 9.89 -0.55 -3.94
C ARG A 59 10.28 -1.72 -3.03
N SER A 60 9.34 -2.32 -2.30
CA SER A 60 9.64 -3.48 -1.44
C SER A 60 9.58 -4.82 -2.20
N ASN A 61 9.13 -4.82 -3.46
CA ASN A 61 9.14 -5.99 -4.34
C ASN A 61 10.41 -6.06 -5.22
N HIS A 62 11.42 -5.23 -4.99
CA HIS A 62 12.73 -5.33 -5.63
C HIS A 62 13.84 -5.62 -4.61
N VAL A 63 13.61 -6.57 -3.70
CA VAL A 63 14.69 -7.16 -2.90
C VAL A 63 14.74 -8.65 -3.21
N ASP A 64 15.83 -8.97 -3.93
CA ASP A 64 16.49 -10.28 -4.02
C ASP A 64 15.88 -11.31 -4.97
N SER A 65 16.12 -11.11 -6.26
CA SER A 65 16.45 -12.25 -7.13
C SER A 65 17.97 -12.28 -7.30
N PRO A 66 18.72 -13.03 -6.48
CA PRO A 66 20.12 -13.33 -6.78
C PRO A 66 20.14 -14.33 -7.94
N ILE A 67 20.80 -13.95 -9.03
CA ILE A 67 21.17 -14.83 -10.14
C ILE A 67 22.39 -15.66 -9.71
#